data_AF-G7MBX6-F1
#
_entry.id   AF-G7MBX6-F1
#
_cell.length_a   1.000
_cell.length_b   1.000
_cell.length_c   1.000
_cell.angle_alpha   90.00
_cell.angle_beta   90.00
_cell.angle_gamma   90.00
#
_symmetry.space_group_name_H-M   'P 1'
#
loop_
_entity.id
_entity.type
_entity.pdbx_description
1 polymer ?
#
loop_
_entity_poly.entity_id
_entity_poly.type
_entity_poly.pdbx_seq_one_letter_code
_entity_poly.pdbx_strand_id
1 'polypeptide(L)'
;MTDGERMIKAKLEKNKNGKIIFKLKLDDIDKDNILFKRVLMESKIIKGKSRYQYEVPLRFFVPICNNIGEGNMILDKKSILSYLEFSDYYDQNYYTDVEATAKYMKKWREEECPDIYRITVDKDDYTIKKEVAFKRNKIVIKNFKL
;
A
#
# COMPACT_ATOMS: atom_id res chain seq x y z
N MET A 1 -19.59 -23.98 19.50
CA MET A 1 -19.52 -23.24 18.21
C MET A 1 -18.06 -23.24 17.79
N THR A 2 -17.70 -23.92 16.70
CA THR A 2 -16.33 -23.93 16.19
C THR A 2 -16.13 -22.72 15.29
N ASP A 3 -15.60 -21.66 15.89
CA ASP A 3 -15.18 -20.42 15.25
C ASP A 3 -13.95 -20.73 14.37
N GLY A 4 -14.21 -21.18 13.14
CA GLY A 4 -13.19 -21.27 12.11
C GLY A 4 -12.80 -19.86 11.70
N GLU A 5 -11.82 -19.31 12.41
CA GLU A 5 -11.21 -17.97 12.28
C GLU A 5 -11.52 -17.25 10.95
N ARG A 6 -12.55 -16.40 11.00
CA ARG A 6 -12.81 -15.36 10.00
C ARG A 6 -11.59 -14.45 9.97
N MET A 7 -10.86 -14.43 8.85
CA MET A 7 -9.71 -13.53 8.78
C MET A 7 -9.34 -13.18 7.36
N ILE A 8 -9.34 -11.88 7.09
CA ILE A 8 -8.85 -11.31 5.84
C ILE A 8 -7.37 -11.64 5.72
N LYS A 9 -6.96 -12.25 4.60
CA LYS A 9 -5.54 -12.58 4.38
C LYS A 9 -4.96 -11.64 3.34
N ALA A 10 -3.94 -10.90 3.76
CA ALA A 10 -3.22 -9.95 2.93
C ALA A 10 -1.80 -10.44 2.64
N LYS A 11 -1.26 -10.06 1.48
CA LYS A 11 0.16 -10.22 1.17
C LYS A 11 0.68 -9.05 0.34
N LEU A 12 1.83 -8.52 0.73
CA LEU A 12 2.59 -7.58 -0.08
C LEU A 12 3.85 -8.26 -0.62
N GLU A 13 4.04 -8.34 -1.92
CA GLU A 13 5.24 -8.96 -2.50
C GLU A 13 5.77 -8.21 -3.72
N LYS A 14 7.07 -8.33 -4.02
CA LYS A 14 7.61 -7.88 -5.30
C LYS A 14 7.32 -8.91 -6.39
N ASN A 15 6.88 -8.45 -7.54
CA ASN A 15 6.84 -9.29 -8.74
C ASN A 15 8.21 -9.37 -9.43
N LYS A 16 8.28 -10.14 -10.53
CA LYS A 16 9.51 -10.29 -11.32
C LYS A 16 10.09 -8.98 -11.87
N ASN A 17 9.26 -7.95 -12.01
CA ASN A 17 9.64 -6.63 -12.49
C ASN A 17 9.96 -5.65 -11.34
N GLY A 18 10.00 -6.13 -10.10
CA GLY A 18 10.25 -5.32 -8.90
C GLY A 18 9.06 -4.51 -8.40
N LYS A 19 7.91 -4.53 -9.10
CA LYS A 19 6.70 -3.81 -8.67
C LYS A 19 6.07 -4.52 -7.47
N ILE A 20 5.61 -3.73 -6.50
CA ILE A 20 4.86 -4.23 -5.35
C ILE A 20 3.45 -4.64 -5.80
N ILE A 21 3.07 -5.86 -5.44
CA ILE A 21 1.74 -6.42 -5.63
C ILE A 21 1.10 -6.60 -4.26
N PHE A 22 -0.13 -6.10 -4.12
CA PHE A 22 -0.97 -6.36 -2.98
C PHE A 22 -2.00 -7.43 -3.33
N LYS A 23 -2.02 -8.53 -2.56
CA LYS A 23 -2.92 -9.66 -2.74
C LYS A 23 -3.85 -9.80 -1.56
N LEU A 24 -5.10 -10.15 -1.84
CA LEU A 24 -6.14 -10.34 -0.83
C LEU A 24 -6.87 -11.67 -1.01
N LYS A 25 -7.23 -12.27 0.13
CA LYS A 25 -8.25 -13.29 0.26
C LYS A 25 -9.30 -12.76 1.24
N LEU A 26 -10.56 -12.81 0.81
CA LEU A 26 -11.72 -12.41 1.60
C LEU A 26 -12.65 -13.61 1.74
N ASP A 27 -13.29 -13.74 2.90
CA ASP A 27 -14.40 -14.66 3.07
C ASP A 27 -15.68 -14.02 2.52
N ASP A 28 -16.71 -14.81 2.23
CA ASP A 28 -17.89 -14.31 1.50
C ASP A 28 -18.66 -13.21 2.23
N ILE A 29 -18.65 -13.24 3.57
CA ILE A 29 -19.28 -12.21 4.41
C ILE A 29 -18.55 -10.85 4.27
N ASP A 30 -17.22 -10.86 4.18
CA ASP A 30 -16.43 -9.62 4.05
C ASP A 30 -16.69 -8.93 2.71
N LYS A 31 -17.02 -9.71 1.66
CA LYS A 31 -17.32 -9.18 0.33
C LYS A 31 -18.55 -8.28 0.32
N ASP A 32 -19.44 -8.42 1.31
CA ASP A 32 -20.62 -7.57 1.42
C ASP A 32 -20.36 -6.22 2.08
N ASN A 33 -19.23 -6.05 2.76
CA ASN A 33 -18.81 -4.78 3.33
C ASN A 33 -18.55 -3.74 2.22
N ILE A 34 -19.05 -2.51 2.40
CA ILE A 34 -18.92 -1.43 1.42
C ILE A 34 -17.46 -1.11 1.05
N LEU A 35 -16.54 -1.22 2.01
CA LEU A 35 -15.11 -1.06 1.79
C LEU A 35 -14.62 -2.08 0.76
N PHE A 36 -14.93 -3.35 0.99
CA PHE A 36 -14.48 -4.43 0.13
C PHE A 36 -15.21 -4.48 -1.20
N LYS A 37 -16.48 -4.07 -1.28
CA LYS A 37 -17.17 -3.87 -2.56
C LYS A 37 -16.38 -2.91 -3.47
N ARG A 38 -15.98 -1.76 -2.94
CA ARG A 38 -15.14 -0.79 -3.69
C ARG A 38 -13.78 -1.36 -4.06
N VAL A 39 -13.11 -2.02 -3.13
CA VAL A 39 -11.80 -2.66 -3.36
C VAL A 39 -11.90 -3.68 -4.48
N LEU A 40 -12.92 -4.54 -4.46
CA LEU A 40 -13.10 -5.63 -5.42
C LEU A 40 -13.47 -5.14 -6.82
N MET A 41 -14.21 -4.04 -6.96
CA MET A 41 -14.51 -3.43 -8.26
C MET A 41 -13.26 -3.06 -9.06
N GLU A 42 -12.19 -2.67 -8.35
CA GLU A 42 -10.92 -2.25 -8.96
C GLU A 42 -9.83 -3.33 -8.90
N SER A 43 -10.18 -4.50 -8.37
CA SER A 43 -9.27 -5.62 -8.20
C SER A 43 -9.28 -6.55 -9.41
N LYS A 44 -8.13 -7.17 -9.66
CA LYS A 44 -7.99 -8.23 -10.66
C LYS A 44 -8.12 -9.59 -9.99
N ILE A 45 -8.95 -10.47 -10.56
CA ILE A 45 -9.05 -11.87 -10.09
C ILE A 45 -7.78 -12.63 -10.48
N ILE A 46 -7.18 -13.30 -9.50
CA ILE A 46 -6.02 -14.17 -9.69
C ILE A 46 -6.50 -15.54 -10.18
N LYS A 47 -6.07 -15.95 -11.37
CA LYS A 47 -6.40 -17.27 -11.94
C LYS A 47 -5.43 -18.35 -11.42
N GLY A 48 -5.95 -19.56 -11.23
CA GLY A 48 -5.17 -20.76 -10.86
C GLY A 48 -5.17 -21.08 -9.36
N LYS A 49 -4.32 -22.03 -8.96
CA LYS A 49 -4.19 -22.47 -7.55
C LYS A 49 -3.37 -21.45 -6.74
N SER A 50 -4.00 -20.36 -6.34
CA SER A 50 -3.43 -19.34 -5.46
C SER A 50 -4.12 -19.38 -4.09
N ARG A 51 -3.35 -19.10 -3.02
CA ARG A 51 -3.91 -18.89 -1.67
C ARG A 51 -4.68 -17.56 -1.57
N TYR A 52 -4.44 -16.64 -2.50
CA TYR A 52 -5.07 -15.33 -2.61
C TYR A 52 -5.95 -15.26 -3.86
N GLN A 53 -7.07 -14.57 -3.77
CA GLN A 53 -8.08 -14.51 -4.83
C GLN A 53 -7.97 -13.25 -5.68
N TYR A 54 -7.48 -12.16 -5.10
CA TYR A 54 -7.49 -10.84 -5.73
C TYR A 54 -6.09 -10.21 -5.71
N GLU A 55 -5.73 -9.56 -6.81
CA GLU A 55 -4.66 -8.57 -6.88
C GLU A 55 -5.33 -7.19 -6.82
N VAL A 56 -4.97 -6.41 -5.80
CA VAL A 56 -5.67 -5.20 -5.39
C VAL A 56 -4.76 -3.98 -5.59
N PRO A 57 -5.29 -2.83 -6.03
CA PRO A 57 -4.50 -1.60 -6.06
C PRO A 57 -3.91 -1.27 -4.68
N LEU A 58 -2.59 -1.07 -4.64
CA LEU A 58 -1.85 -0.91 -3.37
C LEU A 58 -2.32 0.28 -2.53
N ARG A 59 -2.88 1.32 -3.15
CA ARG A 59 -3.48 2.47 -2.44
C ARG A 59 -4.59 2.08 -1.45
N PHE A 60 -5.19 0.90 -1.59
CA PHE A 60 -6.17 0.38 -0.64
C PHE A 60 -5.57 -0.28 0.59
N PHE A 61 -4.27 -0.58 0.61
CA PHE A 61 -3.63 -1.30 1.70
C PHE A 61 -3.79 -0.57 3.05
N VAL A 62 -3.35 0.69 3.13
CA VAL A 62 -3.47 1.48 4.37
C VAL A 62 -4.94 1.73 4.76
N PRO A 63 -5.85 2.14 3.85
CA PRO A 63 -7.27 2.24 4.17
C PRO A 63 -7.88 0.95 4.72
N ILE A 64 -7.54 -0.21 4.15
CA ILE A 64 -8.05 -1.50 4.63
C ILE A 64 -7.60 -1.76 6.06
N CYS A 65 -6.30 -1.64 6.33
CA CYS A 65 -5.75 -1.91 7.66
C CYS A 65 -6.34 -0.99 8.73
N ASN A 66 -6.60 0.28 8.39
CA ASN A 66 -7.16 1.26 9.32
C ASN A 66 -8.66 1.05 9.62
N ASN A 67 -9.41 0.32 8.78
CA ASN A 67 -10.88 0.24 8.87
C ASN A 67 -11.42 -1.12 9.31
N ILE A 68 -10.62 -2.19 9.27
CA ILE A 68 -11.09 -3.54 9.58
C ILE A 68 -10.98 -3.91 11.07
N GLY A 69 -10.32 -3.08 11.89
CA GLY A 69 -10.09 -3.35 13.31
C GLY A 69 -8.90 -4.28 13.55
N GLU A 70 -8.23 -4.10 14.70
CA GLU A 70 -7.08 -4.91 15.12
C GLU A 70 -7.45 -6.40 15.17
N GLY A 71 -6.56 -7.26 14.68
CA GLY A 71 -6.75 -8.72 14.71
C GLY A 71 -7.63 -9.32 13.62
N ASN A 72 -8.31 -8.52 12.79
CA ASN A 72 -9.18 -9.03 11.71
C ASN A 72 -8.45 -9.30 10.39
N MET A 73 -7.14 -9.04 10.32
CA MET A 73 -6.30 -9.31 9.16
C MET A 73 -5.02 -10.03 9.52
N ILE A 74 -4.68 -11.03 8.71
CA ILE A 74 -3.36 -11.69 8.72
C ILE A 74 -2.56 -11.17 7.54
N LEU A 75 -1.39 -10.60 7.81
CA LEU A 75 -0.38 -10.39 6.78
C LEU A 75 0.51 -11.63 6.64
N ASP A 76 0.71 -12.11 5.41
CA ASP A 76 1.60 -13.24 5.12
C ASP A 76 3.02 -12.95 5.64
N LYS A 77 3.63 -13.91 6.34
CA LYS A 77 4.98 -13.77 6.92
C LYS A 77 6.08 -13.47 5.88
N LYS A 78 5.84 -13.78 4.61
CA LYS A 78 6.76 -13.46 3.50
C LYS A 78 6.48 -12.10 2.87
N SER A 79 5.62 -11.29 3.48
CA SER A 79 5.31 -9.96 2.96
C SER A 79 6.49 -9.03 3.11
N ILE A 80 6.62 -8.09 2.18
CA ILE A 80 7.43 -6.90 2.44
C ILE A 80 6.80 -6.11 3.58
N LEU A 81 7.64 -5.60 4.47
CA LEU A 81 7.22 -4.90 5.69
C LEU A 81 7.44 -3.39 5.59
N SER A 82 8.07 -2.92 4.53
CA SER A 82 8.20 -1.49 4.28
C SER A 82 8.26 -1.19 2.79
N TYR A 83 7.68 -0.06 2.41
CA TYR A 83 7.80 0.50 1.08
C TYR A 83 7.66 2.02 1.10
N LEU A 84 8.03 2.66 0.00
CA LEU A 84 7.86 4.08 -0.27
C LEU A 84 6.65 4.29 -1.17
N GLU A 85 5.87 5.34 -0.91
CA GLU A 85 4.78 5.78 -1.76
C GLU A 85 4.75 7.31 -1.90
N PHE A 86 4.40 7.77 -3.10
CA PHE A 86 3.90 9.11 -3.34
C PHE A 86 2.84 9.06 -4.45
N SER A 87 2.04 10.11 -4.54
CA SER A 87 1.05 10.31 -5.60
C SER A 87 1.34 11.59 -6.37
N ASP A 88 0.77 11.70 -7.56
CA ASP A 88 0.67 12.98 -8.26
C ASP A 88 -0.30 13.93 -7.53
N TYR A 89 -0.33 15.19 -7.96
CA TYR A 89 -1.12 16.24 -7.32
C TYR A 89 -2.63 15.92 -7.20
N TYR A 90 -3.17 15.14 -8.14
CA TYR A 90 -4.59 14.80 -8.21
C TYR A 90 -4.92 13.43 -7.60
N ASP A 91 -3.95 12.74 -6.98
CA ASP A 91 -4.10 11.38 -6.45
C ASP A 91 -4.64 10.38 -7.49
N GLN A 92 -4.32 10.59 -8.77
CA GLN A 92 -4.68 9.70 -9.87
C GLN A 92 -3.61 8.63 -10.08
N ASN A 93 -2.34 9.03 -10.02
CA ASN A 93 -1.20 8.14 -10.24
C ASN A 93 -0.45 7.89 -8.92
N TYR A 94 -0.35 6.62 -8.54
CA TYR A 94 0.36 6.18 -7.33
C TYR A 94 1.66 5.49 -7.71
N TYR A 95 2.76 5.98 -7.15
CA TYR A 95 4.09 5.49 -7.40
C TYR A 95 4.62 4.82 -6.14
N THR A 96 5.02 3.55 -6.27
CA THR A 96 5.54 2.76 -5.14
C THR A 96 6.79 1.98 -5.51
N ASP A 97 7.71 1.90 -4.56
CA ASP A 97 8.93 1.10 -4.65
C ASP A 97 9.37 0.73 -3.22
N VAL A 98 10.17 -0.33 -3.05
CA VAL A 98 10.68 -0.70 -1.72
C VAL A 98 11.87 0.18 -1.33
N GLU A 99 12.56 0.73 -2.33
CA GLU A 99 13.75 1.55 -2.15
C GLU A 99 13.67 2.80 -3.03
N ALA A 100 14.44 3.84 -2.67
CA ALA A 100 14.54 5.07 -3.44
C ALA A 100 15.40 4.89 -4.71
N THR A 101 14.97 4.02 -5.62
CA THR A 101 15.70 3.71 -6.85
C THR A 101 15.84 4.94 -7.75
N ALA A 102 16.85 4.98 -8.61
CA ALA A 102 17.04 6.10 -9.54
C ALA A 102 15.81 6.34 -10.44
N LYS A 103 15.14 5.26 -10.87
CA LYS A 103 13.90 5.32 -11.65
C LYS A 103 12.75 5.92 -10.84
N TYR A 104 12.58 5.48 -9.60
CA TYR A 104 11.56 5.99 -8.69
C TYR A 104 11.76 7.48 -8.39
N MET A 105 12.99 7.87 -8.04
CA MET A 105 13.33 9.27 -7.74
C MET A 105 13.26 10.17 -8.99
N LYS A 106 13.45 9.62 -10.19
CA LYS A 106 13.19 10.36 -11.44
C LYS A 106 11.70 10.70 -11.55
N LYS A 107 10.81 9.72 -11.36
CA LYS A 107 9.36 9.95 -11.38
C LYS A 107 8.92 10.95 -10.32
N TRP A 108 9.49 10.87 -9.13
CA TRP A 108 9.23 11.81 -8.06
C TRP A 108 9.51 13.27 -8.46
N ARG A 109 10.62 13.51 -9.18
CA ARG A 109 10.93 14.85 -9.71
C ARG A 109 10.02 15.29 -10.85
N GLU A 110 9.58 14.35 -11.70
CA GLU A 110 8.61 14.62 -12.77
C GLU A 110 7.25 15.08 -12.20
N GLU A 111 6.86 14.58 -11.02
CA GLU A 111 5.63 14.98 -10.31
C GLU A 111 5.84 16.18 -9.35
N GLU A 112 6.86 17.01 -9.58
CA GLU A 112 7.17 18.21 -8.78
C GLU A 112 7.60 17.99 -7.33
N CYS A 113 8.12 16.79 -7.03
CA CYS A 113 8.68 16.41 -5.73
C CYS A 113 7.66 16.48 -4.57
N PRO A 114 6.55 15.73 -4.60
CA PRO A 114 5.61 15.64 -3.47
C PRO A 114 6.30 15.03 -2.23
N ASP A 115 5.61 14.95 -1.09
CA ASP A 115 6.18 14.18 0.02
C ASP A 115 6.19 12.69 -0.34
N ILE A 116 7.35 12.05 -0.17
CA ILE A 116 7.46 10.59 -0.24
C ILE A 116 7.23 10.06 1.17
N TYR A 117 6.22 9.22 1.31
CA TYR A 117 5.92 8.54 2.55
C TYR A 117 6.59 7.17 2.59
N ARG A 118 7.14 6.81 3.74
CA ARG A 118 7.46 5.44 4.07
C ARG A 118 6.29 4.83 4.82
N ILE A 119 5.79 3.73 4.28
CA ILE A 119 4.86 2.83 4.95
C ILE A 119 5.68 1.72 5.58
N THR A 120 5.49 1.49 6.88
CA THR A 120 6.11 0.40 7.63
C THR A 120 5.01 -0.37 8.33
N VAL A 121 5.06 -1.69 8.21
CA VAL A 121 4.15 -2.61 8.87
C VAL A 121 4.92 -3.31 9.98
N ASP A 122 4.39 -3.21 11.19
CA ASP A 122 4.91 -3.96 12.31
C ASP A 122 4.68 -5.46 12.10
N LYS A 123 5.63 -6.29 12.54
CA LYS A 123 5.64 -7.72 12.26
C LYS A 123 4.84 -8.51 13.27
N ASP A 124 4.67 -7.94 14.45
CA ASP A 124 4.15 -8.57 15.65
C ASP A 124 2.67 -8.21 15.83
N ASP A 125 2.31 -6.93 15.64
CA ASP A 125 0.93 -6.45 15.79
C ASP A 125 0.27 -5.98 14.48
N TYR A 126 1.00 -5.99 13.36
CA TYR A 126 0.53 -5.55 12.05
C TYR A 126 0.07 -4.09 11.98
N THR A 127 0.44 -3.26 12.96
CA THR A 127 0.18 -1.82 12.91
C THR A 127 0.91 -1.17 11.74
N ILE A 128 0.29 -0.15 11.16
CA ILE A 128 0.86 0.60 10.05
C ILE A 128 1.33 1.96 10.52
N LYS A 129 2.62 2.22 10.29
CA LYS A 129 3.21 3.55 10.42
C LYS A 129 3.37 4.18 9.04
N LYS A 130 2.85 5.41 8.87
CA LYS A 130 3.07 6.26 7.69
C LYS A 130 3.84 7.50 8.12
N GLU A 131 5.03 7.70 7.56
CA GLU A 131 5.92 8.82 7.90
C GLU A 131 6.54 9.44 6.65
N VAL A 132 6.82 10.75 6.68
CA VAL A 132 7.51 11.42 5.57
C VAL A 132 8.98 11.01 5.57
N ALA A 133 9.40 10.32 4.50
CA ALA A 133 10.78 9.88 4.30
C ALA A 133 11.59 10.89 3.47
N PHE A 134 10.96 11.51 2.48
CA PHE A 134 11.55 12.58 1.67
C PHE A 134 10.56 13.71 1.50
N LYS A 135 11.08 14.93 1.52
CA LYS A 135 10.31 16.16 1.30
C LYS A 135 11.08 17.08 0.36
N ARG A 136 10.37 17.89 -0.42
CA ARG A 136 10.99 18.94 -1.23
C ARG A 136 11.72 19.94 -0.32
N ASN A 137 12.95 20.29 -0.70
CA ASN A 137 13.68 21.34 -0.02
C ASN A 137 12.97 22.68 -0.26
N LYS A 138 12.65 23.39 0.82
CA LYS A 138 12.16 24.77 0.75
C LYS A 138 13.35 25.69 0.51
N ILE A 139 13.45 26.26 -0.69
CA ILE A 139 14.43 27.30 -0.97
C ILE A 139 13.90 28.60 -0.36
N VAL A 140 14.51 29.05 0.72
CA VAL A 140 14.21 30.36 1.33
C VAL A 140 15.20 31.36 0.75
N ILE A 141 14.76 32.18 -0.19
CA ILE A 141 15.56 33.29 -0.71
C ILE A 141 15.52 34.41 0.34
N LYS A 142 16.60 34.59 1.09
CA LYS A 142 16.73 35.72 2.02
C LYS A 142 17.06 36.98 1.22
N ASN A 143 16.12 37.93 1.19
CA ASN A 143 16.24 39.33 0.77
C ASN A 143 17.28 39.62 -0.33
N PHE A 144 16.83 39.53 -1.59
CA PHE A 144 17.49 40.28 -2.66
C PHE A 144 17.21 41.78 -2.43
N LYS A 145 18.24 42.54 -2.08
CA LYS A 145 18.23 43.99 -2.30
C LYS A 145 18.68 44.23 -3.73
N LEU A 146 17.77 44.73 -4.56
CA LEU A 146 18.09 45.37 -5.84
C LEU A 146 18.75 46.72 -5.59
#